data_AF-A0AAJ3H8F7-F1
#
_entry.id   AF-A0AAJ3H8F7-F1
#
_cell.length_a   1.000
_cell.length_b   1.000
_cell.length_c   1.000
_cell.angle_alpha   90.00
_cell.angle_beta   90.00
_cell.angle_gamma   90.00
#
_symmetry.space_group_name_H-M   'P 1'
#
loop_
_entity.id
_entity.type
_entity.pdbx_description
1 polymer ?
#
loop_
_entity_poly.entity_id
_entity_poly.type
_entity_poly.pdbx_seq_one_letter_code
_entity_poly.pdbx_strand_id
1 'polypeptide(L)'
;MQRDMDLMRLIVLEVEKDHQGPNHLLSYEDFERDMVIDGFTPAQVEYHLKLAIQSRLFTMPSNAGWLYIFTGLTPAGHDFADSVRDEKIWKMTKEGALKAGGLTFELLGQLAKGFVKQQLEKVTGVSL
;
A
#
# COMPACT_ATOMS: atom_id res chain seq x y z
N MET A 1 -17.20 0.28 -7.06
CA MET A 1 -16.98 0.32 -5.60
C MET A 1 -16.21 1.60 -5.27
N GLN A 2 -16.35 2.14 -4.07
CA GLN A 2 -15.57 3.33 -3.66
C GLN A 2 -14.17 2.90 -3.22
N ARG A 3 -13.16 3.72 -3.53
CA ARG A 3 -11.79 3.51 -3.04
C ARG A 3 -11.70 3.85 -1.55
N ASP A 4 -11.23 2.89 -0.77
CA ASP A 4 -10.91 2.95 0.64
C ASP A 4 -9.37 2.94 0.81
N MET A 5 -8.85 3.97 1.46
CA MET A 5 -7.41 4.17 1.62
C MET A 5 -6.80 3.34 2.74
N ASP A 6 -7.59 2.94 3.74
CA ASP A 6 -7.14 1.99 4.76
C ASP A 6 -6.94 0.61 4.11
N LEU A 7 -7.88 0.19 3.26
CA LEU A 7 -7.72 -1.06 2.53
C LEU A 7 -6.54 -1.02 1.53
N MET A 8 -6.33 0.10 0.83
CA MET A 8 -5.14 0.26 -0.04
C MET A 8 -3.83 0.06 0.74
N ARG A 9 -3.73 0.64 1.95
CA ARG A 9 -2.57 0.45 2.83
C ARG A 9 -2.40 -1.02 3.20
N LEU A 10 -3.47 -1.65 3.68
CA LEU A 10 -3.42 -3.04 4.15
C LEU A 10 -2.99 -4.00 3.03
N ILE A 11 -3.50 -3.81 1.80
CA ILE A 11 -3.14 -4.66 0.66
C ILE A 11 -1.65 -4.55 0.33
N VAL A 12 -1.08 -3.34 0.29
CA VAL A 12 0.34 -3.17 -0.01
C VAL A 12 1.20 -3.84 1.05
N LEU A 13 0.83 -3.68 2.33
CA LEU A 13 1.55 -4.31 3.45
C LEU A 13 1.41 -5.83 3.46
N GLU A 14 0.24 -6.37 3.09
CA GLU A 14 0.02 -7.82 3.01
C GLU A 14 0.82 -8.46 1.87
N VAL A 15 0.82 -7.84 0.68
CA VAL A 15 1.65 -8.29 -0.45
C VAL A 15 3.14 -8.28 -0.08
N GLU A 16 3.60 -7.24 0.63
CA GLU A 16 4.98 -7.15 1.08
C GLU A 16 5.32 -8.26 2.08
N LYS A 17 4.44 -8.50 3.06
CA LYS A 17 4.59 -9.54 4.08
C LYS A 17 4.66 -10.94 3.47
N ASP A 18 3.84 -11.21 2.45
CA ASP A 18 3.81 -12.53 1.80
C ASP A 18 5.02 -12.75 0.88
N HIS A 19 5.73 -11.69 0.48
CA HIS A 19 6.89 -11.80 -0.41
C HIS A 19 8.13 -12.35 0.31
N GLN A 20 8.32 -13.67 0.28
CA GLN A 20 9.41 -14.38 0.96
C GLN A 20 10.81 -14.32 0.29
N GLY A 21 11.01 -13.55 -0.78
CA GLY A 21 12.35 -13.33 -1.35
C GLY A 21 12.40 -13.18 -2.87
N PRO A 22 13.60 -12.91 -3.44
CA PRO A 22 13.77 -12.37 -4.80
C PRO A 22 13.27 -13.27 -5.94
N ASN A 23 13.07 -14.57 -5.69
CA ASN A 23 12.57 -15.53 -6.68
C ASN A 23 11.16 -16.04 -6.36
N HIS A 24 10.47 -15.44 -5.38
CA HIS A 24 9.13 -15.85 -4.97
C HIS A 24 8.08 -15.21 -5.90
N LEU A 25 7.23 -16.05 -6.49
CA LEU A 25 6.03 -15.64 -7.20
C LEU A 25 4.85 -15.74 -6.25
N LEU A 26 4.22 -14.60 -5.99
CA LEU A 26 2.96 -14.52 -5.26
C LEU A 26 1.81 -14.70 -6.25
N SER A 27 0.82 -15.51 -5.88
CA SER A 27 -0.42 -15.69 -6.63
C SER A 27 -1.59 -15.65 -5.65
N TYR A 28 -2.61 -14.86 -5.96
CA TYR A 28 -3.89 -14.88 -5.27
C TYR A 28 -4.99 -15.29 -6.25
N GLU A 29 -5.72 -16.34 -5.94
CA GLU A 29 -6.76 -16.92 -6.79
C GLU A 29 -8.12 -16.88 -6.10
N ASP A 30 -8.14 -17.06 -4.78
CA ASP A 30 -9.34 -17.07 -3.96
C ASP A 30 -9.22 -16.03 -2.83
N PHE A 31 -9.90 -14.90 -2.97
CA PHE A 31 -9.90 -13.83 -1.96
C PHE A 31 -10.69 -14.17 -0.68
N GLU A 32 -11.34 -15.34 -0.62
CA GLU A 32 -11.85 -15.88 0.65
C GLU A 32 -10.77 -16.57 1.48
N ARG A 33 -9.58 -16.83 0.90
CA ARG A 33 -8.51 -17.61 1.53
C ARG A 33 -7.14 -16.97 1.44
N ASP A 34 -6.77 -16.47 0.27
CA ASP A 34 -5.40 -16.08 -0.02
C ASP A 34 -5.04 -14.68 0.48
N MET A 35 -6.00 -13.76 0.49
CA MET A 35 -5.84 -12.41 1.05
C MET A 35 -7.11 -12.00 1.80
N VAL A 36 -7.23 -12.46 3.05
CA VAL A 36 -8.36 -12.12 3.92
C VAL A 36 -7.96 -10.93 4.80
N ILE A 37 -8.69 -9.83 4.65
CA ILE A 37 -8.48 -8.60 5.43
C ILE A 37 -9.73 -8.33 6.26
N ASP A 38 -9.57 -8.35 7.59
CA ASP A 38 -10.67 -8.16 8.54
C ASP A 38 -11.45 -6.86 8.28
N GLY A 39 -12.78 -6.97 8.29
CA GLY A 39 -13.67 -5.84 8.05
C GLY A 39 -13.95 -5.54 6.57
N PHE A 40 -13.36 -6.30 5.64
CA PHE A 40 -13.60 -6.15 4.21
C PHE A 40 -14.08 -7.45 3.57
N THR A 41 -14.97 -7.32 2.59
CA THR A 41 -15.43 -8.43 1.76
C THR A 41 -14.35 -8.84 0.74
N PRO A 42 -14.35 -10.11 0.27
CA PRO A 42 -13.43 -10.56 -0.79
C PRO A 42 -13.45 -9.66 -2.03
N ALA A 43 -14.65 -9.23 -2.46
CA ALA A 43 -14.81 -8.32 -3.60
C ALA A 43 -14.19 -6.94 -3.35
N GLN A 44 -14.21 -6.43 -2.10
CA GLN A 44 -13.52 -5.19 -1.75
C GLN A 44 -12.01 -5.37 -1.84
N VAL A 45 -11.48 -6.46 -1.30
CA VAL A 45 -10.05 -6.76 -1.33
C VAL A 45 -9.56 -6.86 -2.78
N GLU A 46 -10.22 -7.69 -3.60
CA GLU A 46 -9.86 -7.85 -5.02
C GLU A 46 -9.93 -6.52 -5.77
N TYR A 47 -10.98 -5.72 -5.56
CA TYR A 47 -11.11 -4.41 -6.20
C TYR A 47 -9.96 -3.46 -5.86
N HIS A 48 -9.52 -3.44 -4.60
CA HIS A 48 -8.42 -2.56 -4.18
C HIS A 48 -7.06 -3.10 -4.59
N LEU A 49 -6.89 -4.42 -4.69
CA LEU A 49 -5.70 -5.02 -5.29
C LEU A 49 -5.56 -4.58 -6.75
N LYS A 50 -6.66 -4.59 -7.53
CA LYS A 50 -6.68 -4.05 -8.90
C LYS A 50 -6.25 -2.58 -8.95
N LEU A 51 -6.73 -1.74 -8.02
CA LEU A 51 -6.35 -0.33 -7.96
C LEU A 51 -4.85 -0.16 -7.63
N ALA A 52 -4.30 -0.96 -6.73
CA ALA A 52 -2.88 -0.94 -6.38
C ALA A 52 -1.99 -1.41 -7.54
N ILE A 53 -2.41 -2.44 -8.28
CA ILE A 53 -1.78 -2.88 -9.53
C ILE A 53 -1.78 -1.73 -10.56
N GLN A 54 -2.93 -1.10 -10.80
CA GLN A 54 -3.07 0.02 -11.73
C GLN A 54 -2.24 1.25 -11.30
N SER A 55 -1.94 1.36 -10.01
CA SER A 55 -1.06 2.39 -9.44
C SER A 55 0.43 2.04 -9.52
N ARG A 56 0.79 0.92 -10.16
CA ARG A 56 2.17 0.43 -10.35
C ARG A 56 2.94 0.19 -9.05
N LEU A 57 2.23 -0.24 -8.00
CA LEU A 57 2.85 -0.57 -6.70
C LEU A 57 3.47 -1.97 -6.69
N PHE A 58 3.09 -2.83 -7.65
CA PHE A 58 3.56 -4.22 -7.73
C PHE A 58 4.21 -4.51 -9.08
N THR A 59 5.18 -5.42 -9.06
CA THR A 59 5.84 -5.92 -10.26
C THR A 59 5.09 -7.17 -10.73
N MET A 60 4.46 -7.10 -11.90
CA MET A 60 3.73 -8.23 -12.50
C MET A 60 4.49 -8.81 -13.69
N PRO A 61 4.52 -10.15 -13.87
CA PRO A 61 4.99 -10.76 -15.10
C PRO A 61 4.18 -10.27 -16.30
N SER A 62 4.85 -9.99 -17.41
CA SER A 62 4.21 -9.48 -18.64
C SER A 62 3.21 -10.45 -19.26
N ASN A 63 3.29 -11.74 -18.91
CA ASN A 63 2.42 -12.81 -19.36
C ASN A 63 1.38 -13.26 -18.30
N ALA A 64 1.20 -12.52 -17.21
CA ALA A 64 0.27 -12.87 -16.14
C ALA A 64 -1.21 -12.88 -16.59
N GLY A 65 -1.54 -12.19 -17.69
CA GLY A 65 -2.90 -12.17 -18.23
C GLY A 65 -3.92 -11.61 -17.22
N TRP A 66 -4.89 -12.43 -16.85
CA TRP A 66 -5.94 -12.10 -15.87
C TRP A 66 -5.63 -12.60 -14.45
N LEU A 67 -4.44 -13.18 -14.21
CA LEU A 67 -4.05 -13.75 -12.93
C LEU A 67 -3.41 -12.68 -12.02
N TYR A 68 -3.66 -12.75 -10.71
CA TYR A 68 -3.00 -11.89 -9.72
C TYR A 68 -1.63 -12.44 -9.33
N ILE A 69 -0.74 -12.53 -10.31
CA ILE A 69 0.64 -12.99 -10.10
C ILE A 69 1.58 -11.78 -10.06
N PHE A 70 2.43 -11.71 -9.04
CA PHE A 70 3.46 -10.68 -8.93
C PHE A 70 4.75 -11.21 -8.27
N THR A 71 5.85 -10.54 -8.59
CA THR A 71 7.19 -10.82 -8.06
C THR A 71 7.55 -9.90 -6.89
N GLY A 72 6.56 -9.26 -6.27
CA GLY A 72 6.71 -8.33 -5.14
C GLY A 72 6.39 -6.87 -5.48
N LEU A 73 6.78 -5.96 -4.57
CA LEU A 73 6.57 -4.51 -4.71
C LEU A 73 7.53 -3.91 -5.74
N THR A 74 7.11 -2.81 -6.38
CA THR A 74 8.05 -1.93 -7.10
C THR A 74 8.82 -1.07 -6.09
N PRO A 75 9.89 -0.35 -6.49
CA PRO A 75 10.51 0.65 -5.62
C PRO A 75 9.50 1.69 -5.10
N ALA A 76 8.55 2.12 -5.95
CA ALA A 76 7.47 3.01 -5.53
C ALA A 76 6.49 2.35 -4.54
N GLY A 77 6.26 1.04 -4.70
CA GLY A 77 5.50 0.24 -3.74
C GLY A 77 6.15 0.21 -2.37
N HIS A 78 7.47 -0.06 -2.31
CA HIS A 78 8.23 -0.03 -1.05
C HIS A 78 8.22 1.35 -0.39
N ASP A 79 8.48 2.40 -1.18
CA ASP A 79 8.38 3.79 -0.72
C ASP A 79 7.02 4.11 -0.08
N PHE A 80 5.93 3.63 -0.69
CA PHE A 80 4.60 3.80 -0.14
C PHE A 80 4.44 2.99 1.15
N ALA A 81 4.76 1.69 1.12
CA ALA A 81 4.68 0.80 2.27
C ALA A 81 5.40 1.37 3.49
N ASP A 82 6.65 1.80 3.34
CA ASP A 82 7.46 2.37 4.42
C ASP A 82 6.90 3.70 4.93
N SER A 83 6.33 4.52 4.05
CA SER A 83 5.72 5.79 4.48
C SER A 83 4.46 5.58 5.33
N VAL A 84 3.69 4.51 5.10
CA VAL A 84 2.41 4.26 5.77
C VAL A 84 2.45 3.15 6.82
N ARG A 85 3.60 2.50 7.04
CA ARG A 85 3.72 1.34 7.96
C ARG A 85 3.37 1.71 9.40
N ASP A 86 3.91 2.82 9.90
CA ASP A 86 3.71 3.25 11.27
C ASP A 86 2.27 3.76 11.50
N GLU A 87 1.57 3.18 12.47
CA GLU A 87 0.17 3.50 12.78
C GLU A 87 -0.04 4.97 13.17
N LYS A 88 0.92 5.57 13.88
CA LYS A 88 0.83 6.98 14.31
C LYS A 88 1.01 7.90 13.10
N ILE A 89 1.97 7.61 12.23
CA ILE A 89 2.18 8.34 10.96
C ILE A 89 0.96 8.19 10.06
N TRP A 90 0.40 6.99 9.96
CA TRP A 90 -0.79 6.76 9.14
C TRP A 90 -2.01 7.52 9.65
N LYS A 91 -2.25 7.50 10.97
CA LYS A 91 -3.32 8.29 11.59
C LYS A 91 -3.16 9.79 11.30
N MET A 92 -1.97 10.34 11.49
CA MET A 92 -1.68 11.75 11.21
C MET A 92 -1.88 12.09 9.71
N THR A 93 -1.47 11.18 8.82
CA THR A 93 -1.65 11.28 7.38
C THR A 93 -3.13 11.39 6.99
N LYS A 94 -3.98 10.49 7.49
CA LYS A 94 -5.42 10.53 7.24
C LYS A 94 -6.09 11.80 7.78
N GLU A 95 -5.77 12.17 9.03
CA GLU A 95 -6.31 13.39 9.64
C GLU A 95 -5.91 14.65 8.87
N GLY A 96 -4.67 14.72 8.39
CA GLY A 96 -4.17 15.82 7.58
C GLY A 96 -4.88 15.91 6.22
N ALA A 97 -5.01 14.79 5.51
CA ALA A 97 -5.68 14.74 4.21
C ALA A 97 -7.17 15.11 4.30
N LEU A 98 -7.87 14.63 5.34
CA LEU A 98 -9.26 15.00 5.61
C LEU A 98 -9.43 16.52 5.84
N LYS A 99 -8.52 17.13 6.61
CA LYS A 99 -8.50 18.59 6.83
C LYS A 99 -8.23 19.37 5.55
N ALA A 100 -7.47 18.80 4.62
CA ALA A 100 -7.17 19.41 3.31
C ALA A 100 -8.29 19.22 2.27
N GLY A 101 -9.38 18.52 2.62
CA GLY A 101 -10.57 18.37 1.76
C GLY A 101 -10.45 17.31 0.67
N GLY A 102 -9.45 16.42 0.72
CA GLY A 102 -9.27 15.39 -0.30
C GLY A 102 -8.38 14.23 0.11
N LEU A 103 -8.76 13.03 -0.32
CA LEU A 103 -8.04 11.76 -0.06
C LEU A 103 -7.63 11.14 -1.41
N THR A 104 -6.60 11.72 -2.04
CA THR A 104 -5.95 11.08 -3.19
C THR A 104 -4.82 10.16 -2.72
N PHE A 105 -4.57 9.10 -3.49
CA PHE A 105 -3.52 8.13 -3.16
C PHE A 105 -2.14 8.79 -3.10
N GLU A 106 -1.83 9.63 -4.10
CA GLU A 106 -0.58 10.39 -4.17
C GLU A 106 -0.42 11.36 -3.00
N LEU A 107 -1.47 12.11 -2.65
CA LEU A 107 -1.43 13.07 -1.54
C LEU A 107 -1.15 12.38 -0.20
N LEU A 108 -1.73 11.21 0.02
CA LEU A 108 -1.47 10.44 1.24
C LEU A 108 -0.03 9.96 1.32
N GLY A 109 0.54 9.46 0.21
CA GLY A 109 1.96 9.12 0.16
C GLY A 109 2.87 10.33 0.41
N GLN A 110 2.54 11.50 -0.15
CA GLN A 110 3.30 12.73 0.07
C GLN A 110 3.22 13.22 1.53
N LEU A 111 2.02 13.22 2.13
CA LEU A 111 1.83 13.60 3.52
C LEU A 111 2.54 12.65 4.48
N ALA A 112 2.44 11.34 4.25
CA ALA A 112 3.13 10.33 5.03
C ALA A 112 4.65 10.53 5.00
N LYS A 113 5.23 10.70 3.80
CA LYS A 113 6.65 11.04 3.63
C LYS A 113 7.02 12.34 4.36
N GLY A 114 6.16 13.36 4.32
CA GLY A 114 6.35 14.61 5.06
C GLY A 114 6.42 14.43 6.58
N PHE A 115 5.54 13.59 7.15
CA PHE A 115 5.58 13.29 8.59
C PHE A 115 6.80 12.46 8.99
N VAL A 116 7.22 11.51 8.14
CA VAL A 116 8.48 10.76 8.35
C VAL A 116 9.68 11.72 8.37
N LYS A 117 9.75 12.68 7.44
CA LYS A 117 10.80 13.71 7.43
C LYS A 117 10.83 14.54 8.72
N GLN A 118 9.66 14.98 9.21
CA GLN A 118 9.57 15.71 10.48
C GLN A 118 10.05 14.87 11.67
N GLN A 119 9.81 13.55 11.67
CA GLN A 119 10.34 12.68 12.72
C GLN A 119 11.85 12.49 12.58
N LEU A 120 12.36 12.31 11.36
CA LEU A 120 13.78 12.19 11.09
C LEU A 120 14.55 13.42 11.59
N GLU A 121 14.06 14.63 11.32
CA GLU A 121 14.62 15.88 11.85
C GLU A 121 14.69 15.88 13.38
N LYS A 122 13.60 15.50 14.05
CA LYS A 122 13.54 15.46 15.51
C LYS A 122 14.50 14.46 16.13
N VAL A 123 14.71 13.31 15.47
CA VAL A 123 15.54 12.22 15.98
C VAL A 123 17.02 12.42 15.65
N THR A 124 17.33 12.90 14.43
CA THR A 124 18.70 12.96 13.91
C THR A 124 19.31 14.36 13.95
N GLY A 125 18.49 15.41 14.04
CA GLY A 125 18.92 16.80 13.90
C GLY A 125 19.21 17.23 12.46
N VAL A 126 19.00 16.36 11.45
CA VAL A 126 19.25 16.65 10.03
C VAL A 126 17.94 17.00 9.32
N SER A 127 17.91 18.14 8.60
CA SER A 127 16.77 18.59 7.79
C SER A 127 16.96 18.25 6.30
N LEU A 128 15.90 17.77 5.64
CA LEU A 128 15.90 17.19 4.28
C LEU A 128 14.83 17.76 3.33
#